data_AF-A0A1G8LFZ2-F1
#
_entry.id   AF-A0A1G8LFZ2-F1
#
_cell.length_a   1.000
_cell.length_b   1.000
_cell.length_c   1.000
_cell.angle_alpha   90.00
_cell.angle_beta   90.00
_cell.angle_gamma   90.00
#
_symmetry.space_group_name_H-M   'P 1'
#
loop_
_entity.id
_entity.type
_entity.pdbx_description
1 polymer ?
#
loop_
_entity_poly.entity_id
_entity_poly.type
_entity_poly.pdbx_seq_one_letter_code
_entity_poly.pdbx_strand_id
1 'polypeptide(L)'
;MANNPSSEARSGSRAVAVLACFDDGATDLPVSSLAARTGLPVSSLAAGISITTSPGVVRSGEVFTLLSARPPENFCEVQVPPARQPVESSVMGQVMPAFSSSTHPALSDRAELEQIRRRGFASVPDASDSSILGLAVPVFDETRVPWGALGVRARRRRLTDATVRQILPAMHLASARIGRGPSVARVRTE
;
A
#
# COMPACT_ATOMS: atom_id res chain seq x y z
N MET A 1 1.54 -37.11 20.72
CA MET A 1 0.98 -35.74 20.72
C MET A 1 2.01 -34.82 20.10
N ALA A 2 1.93 -34.59 18.79
CA ALA A 2 2.86 -33.74 18.05
C ALA A 2 2.21 -32.37 17.83
N ASN A 3 2.91 -31.32 18.26
CA ASN A 3 2.52 -29.93 18.13
C ASN A 3 2.79 -29.47 16.68
N ASN A 4 1.80 -28.87 16.04
CA ASN A 4 1.85 -28.46 14.63
C ASN A 4 2.09 -26.94 14.54
N PRO A 5 3.24 -26.43 14.07
CA PRO A 5 3.42 -25.01 13.81
C PRO A 5 3.00 -24.71 12.36
N SER A 6 1.74 -24.31 12.16
CA SER A 6 1.23 -23.94 10.83
C SER A 6 0.38 -22.68 10.89
N SER A 7 0.92 -21.55 10.41
CA SER A 7 0.21 -20.52 9.59
C SER A 7 0.97 -19.19 9.53
N GLU A 8 1.79 -18.83 10.52
CA GLU A 8 2.31 -17.45 10.64
C GLU A 8 3.48 -17.10 9.69
N ALA A 9 4.18 -18.10 9.14
CA ALA A 9 5.43 -17.86 8.40
C ALA A 9 5.25 -17.51 6.90
N ARG A 10 4.04 -17.56 6.33
CA ARG A 10 3.85 -17.36 4.88
C ARG A 10 3.50 -15.93 4.46
N SER A 11 2.97 -15.12 5.37
CA SER A 11 2.58 -13.73 5.08
C SER A 11 3.73 -12.71 5.22
N GLY A 12 4.90 -13.14 5.72
CA GLY A 12 6.06 -12.27 5.96
C GLY A 12 7.05 -12.15 4.78
N SER A 13 7.01 -13.04 3.79
CA SER A 13 8.11 -13.20 2.82
C SER A 13 8.16 -12.15 1.70
N ARG A 14 7.15 -11.27 1.55
CA ARG A 14 7.08 -10.34 0.40
C ARG A 14 7.38 -8.87 0.74
N ALA A 15 7.04 -8.42 1.95
CA ALA A 15 7.61 -7.17 2.49
C ALA A 15 9.14 -7.28 2.61
N VAL A 16 9.65 -8.49 2.84
CA VAL A 16 11.08 -8.82 2.78
C VAL A 16 11.66 -8.59 1.39
N ALA A 17 10.96 -8.66 0.26
CA ALA A 17 11.57 -8.39 -1.04
C ALA A 17 11.93 -6.90 -1.24
N VAL A 18 11.15 -5.99 -0.62
CA VAL A 18 11.46 -4.55 -0.59
C VAL A 18 12.53 -4.25 0.47
N LEU A 19 12.48 -4.92 1.63
CA LEU A 19 13.49 -4.78 2.70
C LEU A 19 14.83 -5.46 2.35
N ALA A 20 14.83 -6.55 1.59
CA ALA A 20 16.01 -7.29 1.13
C ALA A 20 16.74 -6.59 -0.02
N CYS A 21 16.18 -5.49 -0.56
CA CYS A 21 16.97 -4.58 -1.38
C CYS A 21 18.03 -3.84 -0.56
N PHE A 22 17.90 -3.80 0.78
CA PHE A 22 18.77 -3.07 1.70
C PHE A 22 19.72 -3.96 2.53
N ASP A 23 20.03 -5.19 2.10
CA ASP A 23 21.06 -6.00 2.76
C ASP A 23 22.47 -5.73 2.18
N ASP A 24 23.46 -5.69 3.08
CA ASP A 24 24.88 -5.29 2.96
C ASP A 24 25.19 -3.78 2.95
N GLY A 25 24.72 -3.06 3.98
CA GLY A 25 25.34 -1.79 4.42
C GLY A 25 25.00 -0.54 3.60
N ALA A 26 24.08 -0.64 2.64
CA ALA A 26 23.55 0.51 1.91
C ALA A 26 22.35 1.13 2.65
N THR A 27 22.60 2.20 3.41
CA THR A 27 21.55 3.00 4.08
C THR A 27 20.77 3.90 3.12
N ASP A 28 21.25 4.07 1.88
CA ASP A 28 20.58 4.82 0.83
C ASP A 28 20.68 4.08 -0.51
N LEU A 29 19.54 3.93 -1.19
CA LEU A 29 19.48 3.48 -2.58
C LEU A 29 18.86 4.59 -3.43
N PRO A 30 19.47 4.96 -4.58
CA PRO A 30 18.81 5.84 -5.52
C PRO A 30 17.51 5.19 -6.00
N VAL A 31 16.45 6.00 -6.14
CA VAL A 31 15.11 5.56 -6.54
C VAL A 31 15.11 4.72 -7.83
N SER A 32 16.07 4.96 -8.72
CA SER A 32 16.31 4.18 -9.94
C SER A 32 16.77 2.74 -9.65
N SER A 33 17.63 2.51 -8.66
CA SER A 33 18.09 1.17 -8.26
C SER A 33 17.00 0.40 -7.52
N LEU A 34 16.19 1.07 -6.70
CA LEU A 34 15.02 0.44 -6.08
C LEU A 34 13.96 0.10 -7.13
N ALA A 35 13.65 1.00 -8.06
CA ALA A 35 12.71 0.75 -9.15
C ALA A 35 13.19 -0.36 -10.11
N ALA A 36 14.49 -0.37 -10.46
CA ALA A 36 15.09 -1.38 -11.32
C ALA A 36 15.20 -2.76 -10.64
N ARG A 37 15.47 -2.80 -9.32
CA ARG A 37 15.59 -4.06 -8.56
C ARG A 37 14.26 -4.63 -8.09
N THR A 38 13.26 -3.79 -7.83
CA THR A 38 11.94 -4.23 -7.33
C THR A 38 10.88 -4.36 -8.42
N GLY A 39 11.07 -3.74 -9.59
CA GLY A 39 10.07 -3.73 -10.66
C GLY A 39 8.74 -3.09 -10.25
N LEU A 40 8.70 -2.34 -9.15
CA LEU A 40 7.46 -1.80 -8.61
C LEU A 40 6.94 -0.70 -9.54
N PRO A 41 5.70 -0.82 -10.07
CA PRO A 41 5.10 0.16 -10.98
C PRO A 41 4.82 1.53 -10.33
N VAL A 42 5.29 1.77 -9.11
CA VAL A 42 4.88 2.88 -8.25
C VAL A 42 5.43 4.23 -8.74
N SER A 43 6.67 4.28 -9.24
CA SER A 43 7.25 5.51 -9.83
C SER A 43 6.58 5.89 -11.14
N SER A 44 6.40 4.92 -12.05
CA SER A 44 5.66 5.11 -13.29
C SER A 44 4.19 5.47 -13.04
N LEU A 45 3.57 4.87 -12.03
CA LEU A 45 2.21 5.22 -11.62
C LEU A 45 2.18 6.67 -11.13
N ALA A 46 3.03 7.04 -10.18
CA ALA A 46 3.08 8.39 -9.62
C ALA A 46 3.26 9.45 -10.71
N ALA A 47 4.18 9.21 -11.65
CA ALA A 47 4.35 10.07 -12.82
C ALA A 47 3.09 10.12 -13.70
N GLY A 48 2.52 8.96 -14.05
CA GLY A 48 1.35 8.86 -14.92
C GLY A 48 0.07 9.47 -14.36
N ILE A 49 -0.13 9.43 -13.04
CA ILE A 49 -1.29 10.05 -12.38
C ILE A 49 -0.99 11.44 -11.82
N SER A 50 0.27 11.88 -11.89
CA SER A 50 0.75 13.14 -11.33
C SER A 50 0.37 13.31 -9.85
N ILE A 51 0.43 12.25 -9.04
CA ILE A 51 0.16 12.30 -7.59
C ILE A 51 1.15 11.37 -6.90
N THR A 52 1.72 11.81 -5.77
CA THR A 52 2.60 10.95 -4.96
C THR A 52 1.87 9.67 -4.57
N THR A 53 2.51 8.53 -4.85
CA THR A 53 1.95 7.20 -4.60
C THR A 53 2.82 6.47 -3.59
N SER A 54 2.18 5.88 -2.58
CA SER A 54 2.85 5.24 -1.45
C SER A 54 2.26 3.85 -1.21
N PRO A 55 3.03 2.76 -1.34
CA PRO A 55 2.65 1.46 -0.82
C PRO A 55 2.86 1.42 0.69
N GLY A 56 1.96 0.74 1.38
CA GLY A 56 2.05 0.52 2.82
C GLY A 56 1.62 -0.88 3.23
N VAL A 57 2.11 -1.32 4.38
CA VAL A 57 1.76 -2.61 5.00
C VAL A 57 1.26 -2.39 6.41
N VAL A 58 0.32 -3.23 6.85
CA VAL A 58 -0.20 -3.20 8.22
C VAL A 58 0.60 -4.17 9.08
N ARG A 59 1.11 -3.69 10.22
CA ARG A 59 1.77 -4.52 11.23
C ARG A 59 1.49 -3.95 12.61
N SER A 60 1.11 -4.81 13.56
CA SER A 60 0.90 -4.42 14.95
C SER A 60 -0.04 -3.22 15.16
N GLY A 61 -1.10 -3.11 14.35
CA GLY A 61 -2.07 -2.00 14.45
C GLY A 61 -1.62 -0.69 13.80
N GLU A 62 -0.44 -0.65 13.19
CA GLU A 62 0.07 0.52 12.46
C GLU A 62 0.23 0.22 10.97
N VAL A 63 0.12 1.27 10.16
CA VAL A 63 0.51 1.27 8.75
C VAL A 63 1.93 1.80 8.63
N PHE A 64 2.79 1.01 7.99
CA PHE A 64 4.15 1.39 7.63
C PHE A 64 4.18 1.77 6.15
N THR A 65 4.51 3.03 5.87
CA THR A 65 4.75 3.49 4.49
C THR A 65 6.11 2.97 4.03
N LEU A 66 6.13 2.12 3.01
CA LEU A 66 7.37 1.50 2.53
C LEU A 66 8.22 2.47 1.72
N LEU A 67 7.58 3.26 0.86
CA LEU A 67 8.19 4.33 0.08
C LEU A 67 7.12 5.35 -0.33
N SER A 68 7.54 6.50 -0.84
CA SER A 68 6.65 7.49 -1.46
C SER A 68 7.24 7.95 -2.78
N ALA A 69 6.72 7.45 -3.90
CA ALA A 69 7.18 7.84 -5.22
C ALA A 69 6.52 9.17 -5.60
N ARG A 70 7.34 10.20 -5.78
CA ARG A 70 6.88 11.54 -6.15
C ARG A 70 6.84 11.66 -7.68
N PRO A 71 5.80 12.29 -8.27
CA PRO A 71 5.85 12.68 -9.67
C PRO A 71 6.97 13.71 -9.90
N PRO A 72 7.47 13.85 -11.14
CA PRO A 72 8.55 14.79 -11.45
C PRO A 72 8.15 16.26 -11.18
N GLU A 73 6.85 16.55 -11.28
CA GLU A 73 6.32 17.90 -11.11
C GLU A 73 5.03 17.88 -10.27
N ASN A 74 4.61 19.05 -9.78
CA ASN A 74 3.31 19.27 -9.17
C ASN A 74 3.02 18.43 -7.91
N PHE A 75 4.06 18.02 -7.17
CA PHE A 75 3.88 17.39 -5.85
C PHE A 75 3.96 18.41 -4.71
N CYS A 76 3.47 18.00 -3.53
CA CYS A 76 3.65 18.76 -2.29
C CYS A 76 3.72 17.81 -1.09
N GLU A 77 4.20 18.31 0.05
CA GLU A 77 4.48 17.50 1.24
C GLU A 77 3.22 16.82 1.81
N VAL A 78 2.04 17.45 1.71
CA VAL A 78 0.77 16.86 2.14
C VAL A 78 0.39 15.56 1.39
N GLN A 79 1.05 15.27 0.26
CA GLN A 79 0.87 14.02 -0.48
C GLN A 79 1.74 12.88 0.06
N VAL A 80 2.71 13.18 0.93
CA VAL A 80 3.61 12.19 1.53
C VAL A 80 3.02 11.78 2.88
N PRO A 81 2.51 10.54 3.04
CA PRO A 81 2.05 10.07 4.33
C PRO A 81 3.24 9.93 5.30
N PRO A 82 2.98 10.02 6.63
CA PRO A 82 3.95 9.65 7.65
C PRO A 82 4.54 8.26 7.40
N ALA A 83 5.78 8.06 7.87
CA ALA A 83 6.44 6.75 7.80
C ALA A 83 5.65 5.67 8.56
N ARG A 84 5.00 6.05 9.66
CA ARG A 84 4.13 5.20 10.48
C ARG A 84 2.91 5.99 10.93
N GLN A 85 1.76 5.34 10.95
CA GLN A 85 0.52 5.91 11.46
C GLN A 85 -0.45 4.81 11.91
N PRO A 86 -1.34 5.08 12.89
CA PRO A 86 -2.38 4.12 13.29
C PRO A 86 -3.25 3.68 12.12
N VAL A 87 -3.74 2.45 12.16
CA VAL A 87 -4.61 1.87 11.11
C VAL A 87 -5.86 2.71 10.88
N GLU A 88 -6.49 3.20 11.93
CA GLU A 88 -7.69 4.04 11.89
C GLU A 88 -7.46 5.42 11.26
N SER A 89 -6.25 5.97 11.39
CA SER A 89 -5.88 7.28 10.85
C SER A 89 -5.34 7.21 9.41
N SER A 90 -5.35 6.02 8.80
CA SER A 90 -4.71 5.73 7.53
C SER A 90 -5.71 5.23 6.50
N VAL A 91 -5.87 5.91 5.36
CA VAL A 91 -6.69 5.36 4.26
C VAL A 91 -6.19 3.99 3.79
N MET A 92 -4.88 3.76 3.84
CA MET A 92 -4.27 2.45 3.58
C MET A 92 -4.59 1.42 4.68
N GLY A 93 -4.74 1.85 5.93
CA GLY A 93 -5.16 0.98 7.03
C GLY A 93 -6.64 0.66 6.97
N GLN A 94 -7.47 1.60 6.50
CA GLN A 94 -8.91 1.44 6.39
C GLN A 94 -9.35 0.53 5.24
N VAL A 95 -8.59 0.46 4.14
CA VAL A 95 -8.93 -0.45 3.03
C VAL A 95 -8.72 -1.93 3.40
N MET A 96 -7.78 -2.24 4.29
CA MET A 96 -7.33 -3.61 4.54
C MET A 96 -8.39 -4.51 5.22
N PRO A 97 -9.07 -4.09 6.30
CA PRO A 97 -10.08 -4.92 6.96
C PRO A 97 -11.28 -5.27 6.09
N ALA A 98 -11.59 -4.46 5.06
CA ALA A 98 -12.69 -4.78 4.14
C ALA A 98 -12.42 -6.05 3.32
N PHE A 99 -11.16 -6.47 3.18
CA PHE A 99 -10.78 -7.66 2.42
C PHE A 99 -10.08 -8.73 3.26
N SER A 100 -9.92 -8.50 4.57
CA SER A 100 -9.34 -9.48 5.49
C SER A 100 -10.45 -10.30 6.17
N SER A 101 -10.13 -11.56 6.49
CA SER A 101 -10.96 -12.40 7.36
C SER A 101 -10.90 -11.97 8.83
N SER A 102 -9.84 -11.23 9.22
CA SER A 102 -9.69 -10.68 10.56
C SER A 102 -10.40 -9.33 10.69
N THR A 103 -11.34 -9.25 11.63
CA THR A 103 -12.01 -7.99 11.98
C THR A 103 -11.05 -7.14 12.82
N HIS A 104 -10.80 -5.89 12.42
CA HIS A 104 -10.03 -4.95 13.24
C HIS A 104 -10.99 -4.17 14.16
N PRO A 105 -10.85 -4.23 15.51
CA PRO A 105 -11.83 -3.67 16.44
C PRO A 105 -12.12 -2.18 16.24
N ALA A 106 -11.09 -1.41 15.88
CA ALA A 106 -11.18 0.02 15.61
C ALA A 106 -11.91 0.38 14.30
N LEU A 107 -12.10 -0.57 13.38
CA LEU A 107 -12.71 -0.37 12.07
C LEU A 107 -13.94 -1.26 11.92
N SER A 108 -14.83 -1.22 12.92
CA SER A 108 -15.96 -2.14 13.06
C SER A 108 -17.25 -1.70 12.35
N ASP A 109 -17.25 -0.59 11.60
CA ASP A 109 -18.42 -0.22 10.78
C ASP A 109 -18.57 -1.20 9.61
N ARG A 110 -19.41 -2.22 9.80
CA ARG A 110 -19.66 -3.27 8.81
C ARG A 110 -20.25 -2.71 7.51
N ALA A 111 -21.03 -1.64 7.56
CA ALA A 111 -21.64 -1.05 6.37
C ALA A 111 -20.58 -0.34 5.52
N GLU A 112 -19.68 0.41 6.15
CA GLU A 112 -18.56 1.04 5.45
C GLU A 112 -17.59 0.00 4.85
N LEU A 113 -17.23 -1.04 5.62
CA LEU A 113 -16.38 -2.12 5.11
C LEU A 113 -17.01 -2.84 3.91
N GLU A 114 -18.33 -3.08 3.94
CA GLU A 114 -19.05 -3.66 2.81
C GLU A 114 -19.06 -2.72 1.59
N GLN A 115 -19.20 -1.41 1.81
CA GLN A 115 -19.10 -0.43 0.73
C GLN A 115 -17.68 -0.41 0.11
N ILE A 116 -16.63 -0.44 0.94
CA ILE A 116 -15.23 -0.56 0.49
C ILE A 116 -15.05 -1.83 -0.35
N ARG A 117 -15.57 -2.96 0.12
CA ARG A 117 -15.49 -4.24 -0.60
C ARG A 117 -16.17 -4.18 -1.96
N ARG A 118 -17.37 -3.62 -2.02
CA ARG A 118 -18.14 -3.48 -3.28
C ARG A 118 -17.46 -2.55 -4.29
N ARG A 119 -16.89 -1.43 -3.83
CA ARG A 119 -16.23 -0.45 -4.71
C ARG A 119 -14.79 -0.83 -5.06
N GLY A 120 -14.14 -1.67 -4.25
CA GLY A 120 -12.76 -2.12 -4.46
C GLY A 120 -11.69 -1.21 -3.85
N PHE A 121 -12.06 -0.10 -3.21
CA PHE A 121 -11.13 0.92 -2.70
C PHE A 121 -11.69 1.63 -1.46
N ALA A 122 -10.82 2.29 -0.69
CA ALA A 122 -11.21 3.22 0.36
C ALA A 122 -10.91 4.65 -0.10
N SER A 123 -11.81 5.59 0.16
CA SER A 123 -11.57 7.02 0.00
C SER A 123 -12.17 7.76 1.17
N VAL A 124 -11.32 8.42 1.95
CA VAL A 124 -11.67 9.05 3.21
C VAL A 124 -10.89 10.35 3.40
N PRO A 125 -11.49 11.37 4.02
CA PRO A 125 -10.74 12.56 4.45
C PRO A 125 -9.62 12.17 5.42
N ASP A 126 -8.53 12.93 5.43
CA ASP A 126 -7.49 12.76 6.44
C ASP A 126 -8.03 13.11 7.84
N ALA A 127 -7.61 12.32 8.83
CA ALA A 127 -8.10 12.47 10.20
C ALA A 127 -7.66 13.78 10.86
N SER A 128 -6.49 14.31 10.49
CA SER A 128 -5.94 15.56 11.04
C SER A 128 -6.30 16.78 10.20
N ASP A 129 -6.49 16.63 8.90
CA ASP A 129 -6.86 17.72 7.99
C ASP A 129 -7.89 17.27 6.94
N SER A 130 -9.17 17.57 7.21
CA SER A 130 -10.30 17.23 6.31
C SER A 130 -10.24 17.87 4.91
N SER A 131 -9.33 18.83 4.67
CA SER A 131 -9.06 19.39 3.34
C SER A 131 -8.23 18.44 2.46
N ILE A 132 -7.62 17.42 3.06
CA ILE A 132 -6.88 16.34 2.39
C ILE A 132 -7.81 15.13 2.24
N LEU A 133 -7.77 14.52 1.05
CA LEU A 133 -8.43 13.25 0.78
C LEU A 133 -7.37 12.18 0.58
N GLY A 134 -7.59 11.04 1.23
CA GLY A 134 -6.89 9.80 0.96
C GLY A 134 -7.68 8.91 -0.01
N LEU A 135 -6.96 8.16 -0.82
CA LEU A 135 -7.50 7.07 -1.64
C LEU A 135 -6.55 5.88 -1.54
N ALA A 136 -7.07 4.68 -1.32
CA ALA A 136 -6.26 3.46 -1.29
C ALA A 136 -6.96 2.27 -1.94
N VAL A 137 -6.17 1.43 -2.60
CA VAL A 137 -6.58 0.12 -3.12
C VAL A 137 -5.82 -0.99 -2.40
N PRO A 138 -6.43 -2.16 -2.18
CA PRO A 138 -5.74 -3.30 -1.58
C PRO A 138 -4.71 -3.89 -2.55
N VAL A 139 -3.64 -4.44 -1.98
CA VAL A 139 -2.63 -5.27 -2.64
C VAL A 139 -2.82 -6.70 -2.14
N PHE A 140 -3.20 -7.58 -3.05
CA PHE A 140 -3.44 -8.99 -2.76
C PHE A 140 -2.24 -9.85 -3.09
N ASP A 141 -2.08 -10.97 -2.39
CA ASP A 141 -1.21 -12.05 -2.84
C ASP A 141 -1.93 -12.97 -3.85
N GLU A 142 -1.26 -14.05 -4.27
CA GLU A 142 -1.81 -15.05 -5.19
C GLU A 142 -3.03 -15.79 -4.63
N THR A 143 -3.18 -15.83 -3.30
CA THR A 143 -4.31 -16.45 -2.60
C THR A 143 -5.48 -15.50 -2.40
N ARG A 144 -5.38 -14.27 -2.94
CA ARG A 144 -6.35 -13.17 -2.76
C ARG A 144 -6.47 -12.68 -1.32
N VAL A 145 -5.45 -12.90 -0.51
CA VAL A 145 -5.36 -12.32 0.84
C VAL A 145 -4.69 -10.95 0.74
N PRO A 146 -5.27 -9.89 1.32
CA PRO A 146 -4.63 -8.57 1.31
C PRO A 146 -3.44 -8.57 2.27
N TRP A 147 -2.26 -8.17 1.80
CA TRP A 147 -1.05 -8.04 2.65
C TRP A 147 -0.53 -6.60 2.73
N GLY A 148 -1.02 -5.71 1.88
CA GLY A 148 -0.72 -4.28 1.92
C GLY A 148 -1.72 -3.47 1.12
N ALA A 149 -1.47 -2.17 1.01
CA ALA A 149 -2.30 -1.24 0.26
C ALA A 149 -1.43 -0.29 -0.57
N LEU A 150 -1.99 0.21 -1.66
CA LEU A 150 -1.40 1.27 -2.47
C LEU A 150 -2.25 2.53 -2.31
N GLY A 151 -1.66 3.56 -1.71
CA GLY A 151 -2.34 4.80 -1.36
C GLY A 151 -1.85 6.01 -2.14
N VAL A 152 -2.74 6.99 -2.29
CA VAL A 152 -2.43 8.36 -2.69
C VAL A 152 -3.12 9.32 -1.73
N ARG A 153 -2.54 10.50 -1.55
CA ARG A 153 -3.09 11.58 -0.74
C ARG A 153 -2.93 12.90 -1.48
N ALA A 154 -3.93 13.77 -1.43
CA ALA A 154 -3.76 15.16 -1.86
C ALA A 154 -4.89 16.05 -1.32
N ARG A 155 -4.74 17.37 -1.45
CA ARG A 155 -5.85 18.31 -1.20
C ARG A 155 -7.05 17.95 -2.07
N ARG A 156 -8.27 18.09 -1.55
CA ARG A 156 -9.54 17.79 -2.24
C ARG A 156 -9.72 18.54 -3.56
N ARG A 157 -9.11 19.72 -3.71
CA ARG A 157 -9.07 20.45 -4.99
C ARG A 157 -8.28 19.74 -6.10
N ARG A 158 -7.37 18.82 -5.74
CA ARG A 158 -6.54 18.03 -6.66
C ARG A 158 -7.09 16.61 -6.80
N LEU A 159 -7.45 15.98 -5.68
CA LEU A 159 -8.04 14.64 -5.65
C LEU A 159 -9.57 14.76 -5.54
N THR A 160 -10.19 15.15 -6.66
CA THR A 160 -11.65 15.24 -6.81
C THR A 160 -12.25 13.88 -7.15
N ASP A 161 -13.57 13.71 -7.06
CA ASP A 161 -14.23 12.46 -7.49
C ASP A 161 -13.96 12.12 -8.96
N ALA A 162 -13.84 13.14 -9.82
CA ALA A 162 -13.46 12.95 -11.21
C ALA A 162 -12.02 12.44 -11.33
N THR A 163 -11.09 13.04 -10.58
CA THR A 163 -9.69 12.57 -10.51
C THR A 163 -9.62 11.14 -9.97
N VAL A 164 -10.36 10.82 -8.91
CA VAL A 164 -10.44 9.47 -8.33
C VAL A 164 -10.87 8.46 -9.40
N ARG A 165 -11.97 8.73 -10.11
CA ARG A 165 -12.44 7.86 -11.21
C ARG A 165 -11.40 7.67 -12.32
N GLN A 166 -10.62 8.72 -12.62
CA GLN A 166 -9.59 8.67 -13.65
C GLN A 166 -8.36 7.83 -13.23
N ILE A 167 -7.89 7.97 -11.99
CA ILE A 167 -6.64 7.32 -11.55
C ILE A 167 -6.84 5.89 -11.03
N LEU A 168 -8.04 5.56 -10.58
CA LEU A 168 -8.35 4.29 -9.92
C LEU A 168 -8.01 3.04 -10.77
N PRO A 169 -8.28 2.99 -12.08
CA PRO A 169 -7.86 1.84 -12.91
C PRO A 169 -6.34 1.62 -12.91
N ALA A 170 -5.56 2.71 -12.97
CA ALA A 170 -4.10 2.63 -12.94
C ALA A 170 -3.59 2.17 -11.57
N MET A 171 -4.22 2.62 -10.48
CA MET A 171 -3.91 2.15 -9.12
C MET A 171 -4.18 0.65 -8.96
N HIS A 172 -5.30 0.13 -9.45
CA HIS A 172 -5.60 -1.30 -9.40
C HIS A 172 -4.62 -2.14 -10.25
N LEU A 173 -4.26 -1.66 -11.43
CA LEU A 173 -3.27 -2.34 -12.27
C LEU A 173 -1.90 -2.40 -11.58
N ALA A 174 -1.50 -1.30 -10.94
CA ALA A 174 -0.27 -1.26 -10.16
C ALA A 174 -0.35 -2.19 -8.95
N SER A 175 -1.44 -2.18 -8.17
CA SER A 175 -1.59 -3.03 -7.00
C SER A 175 -1.56 -4.52 -7.36
N ALA A 176 -2.17 -4.91 -8.49
CA ALA A 176 -2.10 -6.28 -8.99
C ALA A 176 -0.67 -6.71 -9.38
N ARG A 177 0.12 -5.82 -9.97
CA ARG A 177 1.53 -6.09 -10.30
C ARG A 177 2.40 -6.21 -9.04
N ILE A 178 2.21 -5.31 -8.07
CA ILE A 178 2.87 -5.37 -6.76
C ILE A 178 2.54 -6.69 -6.06
N GLY A 179 1.27 -7.08 -6.09
CA GLY A 179 0.76 -8.30 -5.48
C GLY A 179 1.36 -9.59 -6.05
N ARG A 180 1.61 -9.61 -7.37
CA ARG A 180 2.24 -10.75 -8.06
C ARG A 180 3.75 -10.84 -7.75
N GLY A 181 4.44 -9.71 -7.63
CA GLY A 181 5.90 -9.65 -7.42
C GLY A 181 6.72 -10.34 -8.53
N PRO A 182 8.04 -10.14 -8.60
CA PRO A 182 8.91 -11.03 -9.35
C PRO A 182 8.99 -12.40 -8.64
N SER A 183 9.04 -13.51 -9.39
CA SER A 183 9.33 -14.82 -8.81
C SER A 183 10.76 -14.78 -8.24
N VAL A 184 10.91 -14.68 -6.93
CA VAL A 184 12.22 -14.86 -6.30
C VAL A 184 12.56 -16.34 -6.43
N ALA A 185 13.41 -16.69 -7.40
CA ALA A 185 14.04 -17.99 -7.43
C ALA A 185 14.73 -18.18 -6.08
N ARG A 186 14.34 -19.23 -5.34
CA ARG A 186 14.93 -19.56 -4.04
C ARG A 186 16.45 -19.53 -4.17
N VAL A 187 17.10 -18.58 -3.50
CA VAL A 187 18.53 -18.66 -3.25
C VAL A 187 18.71 -19.90 -2.38
N ARG A 188 19.27 -20.96 -2.96
CA ARG A 188 19.77 -22.10 -2.19
C ARG A 188 21.00 -21.58 -1.47
N THR A 189 20.90 -21.38 -0.17
CA THR A 189 22.08 -21.32 0.70
C THR A 189 22.72 -22.71 0.69
N GLU A 190 23.89 -22.80 0.08
CA GLU A 190 24.84 -23.90 0.30
C GLU A 190 25.60 -23.68 1.61
#